data_AF-A0A4S3J8N5-F1
#
_entry.id   AF-A0A4S3J8N5-F1
#
_cell.length_a   1.000
_cell.length_b   1.000
_cell.length_c   1.000
_cell.angle_alpha   90.00
_cell.angle_beta   90.00
_cell.angle_gamma   90.00
#
_symmetry.space_group_name_H-M   'P 1'
#
loop_
_entity.id
_entity.type
_entity.pdbx_description
1 polymer ?
#
loop_
_entity_poly.entity_id
_entity_poly.type
_entity_poly.pdbx_seq_one_letter_code
_entity_poly.pdbx_strand_id
1 'polypeptide(L)'
;MQTSTLIIASAGTVLTGLLAYAVYFDHKRQTDPEFRRALKKNNRRMARAVKEEAEAQGAMEREAIKKAVQQAKDEGFPTDLEEKETYFMGQVAKGESLCAEGADKVEAALSFYKALKVYPQPKDLISIYDKTVPKEVLEILAEMVAMDAGLKLGSFTAEGGSAENQGVE
;
A
#
# COMPACT_ATOMS: atom_id res chain seq x y z
N MET A 1 34.53 -58.52 -8.96
CA MET A 1 35.31 -57.39 -9.50
C MET A 1 34.71 -56.89 -10.83
N GLN A 2 34.48 -57.74 -11.84
CA GLN A 2 33.99 -57.34 -13.17
C GLN A 2 32.57 -56.72 -13.19
N THR A 3 31.67 -57.16 -12.32
CA THR A 3 30.28 -56.66 -12.24
C THR A 3 30.19 -55.23 -11.71
N SER A 4 30.99 -54.88 -10.69
CA SER A 4 31.07 -53.51 -10.16
C SER A 4 31.61 -52.53 -11.20
N THR A 5 32.61 -52.94 -11.98
CA THR A 5 33.17 -52.13 -13.07
C THR A 5 32.15 -51.90 -14.19
N LEU A 6 31.36 -52.91 -14.56
CA LEU A 6 30.28 -52.78 -15.56
C LEU A 6 29.17 -51.84 -15.08
N ILE A 7 28.76 -51.94 -13.82
CA ILE A 7 27.73 -51.07 -13.25
C ILE A 7 28.22 -49.61 -13.23
N ILE A 8 29.44 -49.35 -12.77
CA ILE A 8 30.02 -47.99 -12.75
C ILE A 8 30.13 -47.43 -14.16
N ALA A 9 30.59 -48.23 -15.13
CA ALA A 9 30.70 -47.81 -16.53
C ALA A 9 29.33 -47.48 -17.15
N SER A 10 28.30 -48.29 -16.88
CA SER A 10 26.94 -48.05 -17.37
C SER A 10 26.27 -46.84 -16.71
N ALA A 11 26.47 -46.64 -15.40
CA ALA A 11 25.93 -45.51 -14.67
C ALA A 11 26.58 -44.20 -15.14
N GLY A 12 27.90 -44.20 -15.36
CA GLY A 12 28.62 -43.04 -15.88
C GLY A 12 28.15 -42.62 -17.28
N THR A 13 27.87 -43.58 -18.17
CA THR A 13 27.38 -43.27 -19.52
C THR A 13 25.97 -42.70 -19.52
N VAL A 14 25.07 -43.25 -18.69
CA VAL A 14 23.71 -42.71 -18.54
C VAL A 14 23.73 -41.29 -17.97
N LEU A 15 24.52 -41.06 -16.91
CA LEU A 15 24.61 -39.74 -16.28
C LEU A 15 25.18 -38.70 -17.24
N THR A 16 26.19 -39.06 -18.02
CA THR A 16 26.79 -38.18 -19.03
C THR A 16 25.80 -37.88 -20.16
N GLY A 17 25.02 -38.86 -20.60
CA GLY A 17 23.97 -38.67 -21.61
C GLY A 17 22.86 -37.73 -21.13
N LEU A 18 22.43 -37.85 -19.87
CA LEU A 18 21.43 -36.96 -19.27
C LEU A 18 21.95 -35.53 -19.12
N LEU A 19 23.20 -35.36 -18.68
CA LEU A 19 23.83 -34.04 -18.58
C LEU A 19 24.00 -33.39 -19.96
N ALA A 20 24.46 -34.14 -20.96
CA ALA A 20 24.58 -33.65 -22.32
C ALA A 20 23.21 -33.25 -22.90
N TYR A 21 22.16 -34.03 -22.65
CA TYR A 21 20.80 -33.70 -23.06
C TYR A 21 20.26 -32.46 -22.33
N ALA A 22 20.51 -32.32 -21.03
CA ALA A 22 20.09 -31.15 -20.27
C ALA A 22 20.75 -29.86 -20.81
N VAL A 23 22.06 -29.90 -21.11
CA VAL A 23 22.78 -28.78 -21.71
C VAL A 23 22.26 -28.45 -23.11
N TYR A 24 22.04 -29.46 -23.96
CA TYR A 24 21.46 -29.27 -25.29
C TYR A 24 20.05 -28.66 -25.21
N PHE A 25 19.22 -29.19 -24.32
CA PHE A 25 17.84 -28.77 -24.15
C PHE A 25 17.75 -27.33 -23.65
N ASP A 26 18.60 -26.94 -22.69
CA ASP A 26 18.67 -25.56 -22.20
C ASP A 26 19.11 -24.58 -23.30
N HIS A 27 20.15 -24.94 -24.05
CA HIS A 27 20.62 -24.13 -25.19
C HIS A 27 19.53 -23.98 -26.28
N LYS A 28 18.83 -25.07 -26.62
CA LYS A 28 17.74 -25.08 -27.60
C LYS A 28 16.56 -24.22 -27.13
N ARG A 29 16.22 -24.27 -25.84
CA ARG A 29 15.14 -23.48 -25.26
C ARG A 29 15.44 -21.97 -25.29
N GLN A 30 16.68 -21.57 -25.01
CA GLN A 30 17.07 -20.16 -25.01
C GLN A 30 17.19 -19.54 -26.41
N THR A 31 17.47 -20.35 -27.43
CA THR A 31 17.59 -19.90 -28.83
C THR A 31 16.26 -19.91 -29.60
N ASP A 32 15.20 -20.50 -29.06
CA ASP A 32 13.88 -20.53 -29.70
C ASP A 32 13.18 -19.15 -29.67
N PRO A 33 12.83 -18.56 -30.84
CA PRO A 33 12.10 -17.30 -30.92
C PRO A 33 10.75 -17.32 -30.20
N GLU A 34 10.04 -18.45 -30.21
CA GLU A 34 8.74 -18.58 -29.54
C GLU A 34 8.89 -18.58 -28.02
N PHE A 35 9.96 -19.17 -27.48
CA PHE A 35 10.25 -19.12 -26.05
C PHE A 35 10.52 -17.69 -25.57
N ARG A 36 11.29 -16.91 -26.32
CA ARG A 36 11.56 -15.48 -26.01
C ARG A 36 10.29 -14.64 -26.08
N ARG A 37 9.43 -14.89 -27.08
CA ARG A 37 8.11 -14.24 -27.21
C ARG A 37 7.19 -14.59 -26.03
N ALA A 38 7.15 -15.86 -25.64
CA ALA A 38 6.38 -16.34 -24.50
C ALA A 38 6.87 -15.70 -23.18
N LEU A 39 8.19 -15.63 -22.96
CA LEU A 39 8.77 -15.00 -21.78
C LEU A 39 8.42 -13.50 -21.71
N LYS A 40 8.55 -12.78 -22.82
CA LYS A 40 8.15 -11.36 -22.88
C LYS A 40 6.66 -11.16 -22.60
N LYS A 41 5.80 -12.04 -23.14
CA LYS A 41 4.35 -12.01 -22.89
C LYS A 41 4.01 -12.32 -21.44
N ASN A 42 4.67 -13.29 -20.81
CA ASN A 42 4.47 -13.64 -19.40
C ASN A 42 4.96 -12.53 -18.47
N ASN A 43 6.16 -11.98 -18.71
CA ASN A 43 6.66 -10.84 -17.94
C ASN A 43 5.73 -9.63 -18.05
N ARG A 44 5.20 -9.34 -19.25
CA ARG A 44 4.21 -8.26 -19.43
C ARG A 44 2.90 -8.55 -18.70
N ARG A 45 2.44 -9.80 -18.67
CA ARG A 45 1.24 -10.20 -17.93
C ARG A 45 1.43 -10.07 -16.42
N MET A 46 2.56 -10.55 -15.89
CA MET A 46 2.90 -10.38 -14.48
C MET A 46 3.01 -8.89 -14.10
N ALA A 47 3.68 -8.09 -14.92
CA ALA A 47 3.78 -6.65 -14.69
C ALA A 47 2.42 -5.94 -14.72
N ARG A 48 1.46 -6.41 -15.53
CA ARG A 48 0.08 -5.91 -15.52
C ARG A 48 -0.69 -6.37 -14.29
N ALA A 49 -0.58 -7.65 -13.93
CA ALA A 49 -1.22 -8.20 -12.74
C ALA A 49 -0.76 -7.49 -11.47
N VAL A 50 0.55 -7.26 -11.30
CA VAL A 50 1.09 -6.50 -10.16
C VAL A 50 0.56 -5.08 -10.11
N LYS A 51 0.42 -4.41 -11.26
CA LYS A 51 -0.17 -3.06 -11.33
C LYS A 51 -1.65 -3.07 -10.98
N GLU A 52 -2.40 -4.01 -11.52
CA GLU A 52 -3.83 -4.17 -11.26
C GLU A 52 -4.10 -4.54 -9.80
N GLU A 53 -3.28 -5.39 -9.19
CA GLU A 53 -3.32 -5.71 -7.76
C GLU A 53 -3.00 -4.48 -6.90
N ALA A 54 -2.00 -3.68 -7.26
CA ALA A 54 -1.67 -2.44 -6.55
C ALA A 54 -2.79 -1.40 -6.67
N GLU A 55 -3.40 -1.24 -7.85
CA GLU A 55 -4.54 -0.36 -8.07
C GLU A 55 -5.78 -0.84 -7.30
N ALA A 56 -6.05 -2.14 -7.28
CA ALA A 56 -7.14 -2.75 -6.52
C ALA A 56 -6.93 -2.62 -5.01
N GLN A 57 -5.70 -2.80 -4.52
CA GLN A 57 -5.35 -2.58 -3.11
C GLN A 57 -5.58 -1.11 -2.72
N GLY A 58 -5.08 -0.16 -3.52
CA GLY A 58 -5.32 1.26 -3.27
C GLY A 58 -6.81 1.65 -3.32
N ALA A 59 -7.59 1.03 -4.21
CA ALA A 59 -9.05 1.22 -4.26
C ALA A 59 -9.75 0.66 -3.01
N MET A 60 -9.37 -0.53 -2.56
CA MET A 60 -9.92 -1.14 -1.33
C MET A 60 -9.56 -0.34 -0.08
N GLU A 61 -8.33 0.17 0.03
CA GLU A 61 -7.92 1.07 1.12
C GLU A 61 -8.75 2.36 1.13
N ARG A 62 -8.98 2.96 -0.04
CA ARG A 62 -9.86 4.14 -0.17
C ARG A 62 -11.32 3.86 0.22
N GLU A 63 -11.86 2.69 -0.13
CA GLU A 63 -13.20 2.30 0.29
C GLU A 63 -13.27 2.04 1.80
N ALA A 64 -12.25 1.42 2.38
CA ALA A 64 -12.13 1.23 3.82
C ALA A 64 -12.06 2.57 4.56
N ILE A 65 -11.25 3.51 4.08
CA ILE A 65 -11.18 4.90 4.56
C ILE A 65 -12.58 5.53 4.56
N LYS A 66 -13.28 5.50 3.42
CA LYS A 66 -14.63 6.09 3.29
C LYS A 66 -15.62 5.50 4.28
N LYS A 67 -15.63 4.17 4.40
CA LYS A 67 -16.52 3.46 5.32
C LYS A 67 -16.21 3.82 6.77
N ALA A 68 -14.93 3.90 7.13
CA ALA A 68 -14.52 4.22 8.48
C ALA A 68 -14.82 5.68 8.85
N VAL A 69 -14.70 6.62 7.91
CA VAL A 69 -15.12 8.02 8.08
C VAL A 69 -16.64 8.12 8.22
N GLN A 70 -17.42 7.38 7.42
CA GLN A 70 -18.88 7.34 7.54
C GLN A 70 -19.30 6.77 8.90
N GLN A 71 -18.71 5.65 9.33
CA GLN A 71 -18.97 5.07 10.64
C GLN A 71 -18.64 6.05 11.78
N ALA A 72 -17.54 6.78 11.69
CA ALA A 72 -17.19 7.82 12.67
C ALA A 72 -18.22 8.96 12.72
N LYS A 73 -18.86 9.29 11.58
CA LYS A 73 -19.93 10.29 11.54
C LYS A 73 -21.24 9.73 12.12
N ASP A 74 -21.53 8.45 11.87
CA ASP A 74 -22.74 7.77 12.33
C ASP A 74 -22.73 7.47 13.84
N GLU A 75 -21.56 7.13 14.41
CA GLU A 75 -21.36 6.94 15.86
C GLU A 75 -21.62 8.22 16.67
N GLY A 76 -21.55 9.38 16.01
CA GLY A 76 -21.69 10.67 16.65
C GLY A 76 -20.47 11.05 17.49
N PHE A 77 -20.45 12.31 17.91
CA PHE A 77 -19.36 12.87 18.71
C PHE A 77 -19.90 13.30 20.07
N PRO A 78 -19.13 13.14 21.16
CA PRO A 78 -19.54 13.61 22.48
C PRO A 78 -19.92 15.09 22.41
N THR A 79 -21.01 15.46 23.08
CA THR A 79 -21.53 16.84 23.06
C THR A 79 -20.99 17.66 24.22
N ASP A 80 -20.71 17.00 25.35
CA ASP A 80 -20.19 17.62 26.56
C ASP A 80 -18.70 18.00 26.44
N LEU A 81 -18.30 19.06 27.12
CA LEU A 81 -16.93 19.59 27.03
C LEU A 81 -15.91 18.63 27.66
N GLU A 82 -16.23 18.02 28.80
CA GLU A 82 -15.32 17.13 29.53
C GLU A 82 -15.11 15.81 28.76
N GLU A 83 -16.18 15.30 28.16
CA GLU A 83 -16.13 14.12 27.29
C GLU A 83 -15.40 14.39 25.98
N LYS A 84 -15.53 15.60 25.40
CA LYS A 84 -14.79 16.01 24.20
C LYS A 84 -13.30 16.06 24.43
N GLU A 85 -12.86 16.62 25.55
CA GLU A 85 -11.43 16.68 25.89
C GLU A 85 -10.85 15.28 26.06
N THR A 86 -11.56 14.40 26.79
CA THR A 86 -11.13 13.01 26.98
C THR A 86 -11.07 12.25 25.65
N TYR A 87 -12.11 12.41 24.81
CA TYR A 87 -12.16 11.79 23.50
C TYR A 87 -11.04 12.30 22.59
N PHE A 88 -10.81 13.62 22.57
CA PHE A 88 -9.73 14.26 21.82
C PHE A 88 -8.37 13.67 22.21
N MET A 89 -8.04 13.65 23.50
CA MET A 89 -6.75 13.13 23.98
C MET A 89 -6.59 11.64 23.64
N GLY A 90 -7.65 10.84 23.77
CA GLY A 90 -7.64 9.44 23.39
C GLY A 90 -7.38 9.21 21.90
N GLN A 91 -8.00 10.01 21.03
CA GLN A 91 -7.78 9.92 19.58
C GLN A 91 -6.39 10.39 19.15
N VAL A 92 -5.86 11.46 19.76
CA VAL A 92 -4.49 11.92 19.50
C VAL A 92 -3.47 10.87 19.92
N ALA A 93 -3.58 10.34 21.14
CA ALA A 93 -2.68 9.30 21.63
C ALA A 93 -2.74 8.03 20.75
N LYS A 94 -3.94 7.64 20.31
CA LYS A 94 -4.10 6.51 19.39
C LYS A 94 -3.44 6.78 18.03
N GLY A 95 -3.66 7.96 17.45
CA GLY A 95 -3.05 8.37 16.18
C GLY A 95 -1.52 8.41 16.26
N GLU A 96 -0.96 8.93 17.35
CA GLU A 96 0.49 8.97 17.58
C GLU A 96 1.10 7.57 17.76
N SER A 97 0.43 6.66 18.48
CA SER A 97 0.88 5.26 18.61
C SER A 97 0.94 4.57 17.25
N LEU A 98 -0.09 4.73 16.43
CA LEU A 98 -0.17 4.14 15.10
C LEU A 98 0.89 4.72 14.15
N CYS A 99 1.18 6.02 14.26
CA CYS A 99 2.30 6.65 13.55
C CYS A 99 3.66 6.10 14.00
N ALA A 100 3.85 5.83 15.29
CA ALA A 100 5.10 5.29 15.82
C ALA A 100 5.32 3.82 15.42
N GLU A 101 4.26 3.03 15.35
CA GLU A 101 4.29 1.62 14.93
C GLU A 101 4.44 1.46 13.41
N GLY A 102 4.01 2.46 12.62
CA GLY A 102 4.13 2.49 11.17
C GLY A 102 3.24 1.46 10.44
N ALA A 103 2.31 0.82 11.16
CA ALA A 103 1.53 -0.32 10.67
C ALA A 103 0.27 0.11 9.89
N ASP A 104 -0.43 1.16 10.34
CA ASP A 104 -1.69 1.59 9.74
C ASP A 104 -1.82 3.11 9.66
N LYS A 105 -1.44 3.65 8.49
CA LYS A 105 -1.49 5.09 8.18
C LYS A 105 -2.93 5.59 8.04
N VAL A 106 -3.84 4.72 7.63
CA VAL A 106 -5.26 5.02 7.45
C VAL A 106 -5.95 5.18 8.80
N GLU A 107 -5.73 4.24 9.71
CA GLU A 107 -6.30 4.30 11.05
C GLU A 107 -5.71 5.47 11.87
N ALA A 108 -4.43 5.79 11.67
CA ALA A 108 -3.80 6.97 12.24
C ALA A 108 -4.48 8.27 11.75
N ALA A 109 -4.65 8.43 10.43
CA ALA A 109 -5.33 9.59 9.85
C ALA A 109 -6.77 9.72 10.34
N LEU A 110 -7.49 8.59 10.47
CA LEU A 110 -8.86 8.58 10.98
C LEU A 110 -8.95 9.06 12.44
N SER A 111 -7.98 8.69 13.26
CA SER A 111 -7.90 9.15 14.66
C SER A 111 -7.67 10.67 14.73
N PHE A 112 -6.78 11.21 13.89
CA PHE A 112 -6.59 12.66 13.77
C PHE A 112 -7.80 13.41 13.20
N TYR A 113 -8.52 12.81 12.25
CA TYR A 113 -9.78 13.35 11.74
C TYR A 113 -10.84 13.46 12.84
N LYS A 114 -11.00 12.41 13.65
CA LYS A 114 -11.90 12.41 14.81
C LYS A 114 -11.52 13.50 15.82
N ALA A 115 -10.23 13.66 16.10
CA ALA A 115 -9.72 14.72 16.97
C ALA A 115 -10.03 16.12 16.42
N LEU A 116 -9.84 16.35 15.11
CA LEU A 116 -10.19 17.62 14.45
C LEU A 116 -11.68 17.96 14.56
N LYS A 117 -12.56 16.96 14.56
CA LYS A 117 -14.01 17.18 14.59
C LYS A 117 -14.53 17.66 15.94
N VAL A 118 -13.90 17.21 17.03
CA VAL A 118 -14.27 17.59 18.41
C VAL A 118 -13.57 18.86 18.89
N TYR A 119 -12.51 19.28 18.20
CA TYR A 119 -11.71 20.44 18.59
C TYR A 119 -12.38 21.77 18.20
N PRO A 120 -12.42 22.78 19.09
CA PRO A 120 -13.13 24.04 18.84
C PRO A 120 -12.49 24.90 17.73
N GLN A 121 -11.18 24.79 17.51
CA GLN A 121 -10.44 25.56 16.50
C GLN A 121 -9.58 24.65 15.59
N PRO A 122 -10.18 23.91 14.63
CA PRO A 122 -9.47 22.90 13.85
C PRO A 122 -8.30 23.45 13.01
N LYS A 123 -8.30 24.75 12.69
CA LYS A 123 -7.21 25.42 11.96
C LYS A 123 -5.91 25.53 12.76
N ASP A 124 -6.01 25.67 14.08
CA ASP A 124 -4.81 25.76 14.92
C ASP A 124 -4.22 24.37 15.11
N LEU A 125 -5.08 23.38 15.31
CA LEU A 125 -4.68 21.99 15.46
C LEU A 125 -4.00 21.43 14.21
N ILE A 126 -4.48 21.76 13.01
CA ILE A 126 -3.83 21.30 11.77
C ILE A 126 -2.41 21.85 11.61
N SER A 127 -2.15 23.07 12.08
CA SER A 127 -0.81 23.67 12.02
C SER A 127 0.21 22.97 12.94
N ILE A 128 -0.28 22.27 13.97
CA ILE A 128 0.53 21.42 14.84
C ILE A 128 0.80 20.10 14.13
N TYR A 129 -0.23 19.47 13.56
CA TYR A 129 -0.10 18.20 12.83
C TYR A 129 0.84 18.31 11.64
N ASP A 130 0.84 19.42 10.91
CA ASP A 130 1.78 19.69 9.81
C ASP A 130 3.26 19.58 10.25
N LYS A 131 3.55 19.80 11.53
CA LYS A 131 4.91 19.75 12.10
C LYS A 131 5.23 18.42 12.78
N THR A 132 4.24 17.73 13.35
CA THR A 132 4.45 16.57 14.22
C THR A 132 4.08 15.24 13.57
N VAL A 133 3.20 15.23 12.58
CA VAL A 133 2.68 14.02 11.93
C VAL A 133 3.44 13.75 10.63
N PRO A 134 3.77 12.48 10.31
CA PRO A 134 4.40 12.14 9.03
C PRO A 134 3.55 12.56 7.82
N LYS A 135 4.22 13.03 6.75
CA LYS A 135 3.55 13.53 5.52
C LYS A 135 2.56 12.55 4.91
N GLU A 136 2.88 11.26 4.91
CA GLU A 136 2.03 10.21 4.33
C GLU A 136 0.67 10.10 5.04
N VAL A 137 0.64 10.35 6.37
CA VAL A 137 -0.61 10.35 7.16
C VAL A 137 -1.37 11.66 6.95
N LEU A 138 -0.66 12.78 6.79
CA LEU A 138 -1.26 14.09 6.49
C LEU A 138 -1.96 14.12 5.13
N GLU A 139 -1.40 13.47 4.11
CA GLU A 139 -2.02 13.36 2.78
C GLU A 139 -3.36 12.61 2.85
N ILE A 140 -3.40 11.48 3.56
CA ILE A 140 -4.64 10.72 3.79
C ILE A 140 -5.64 11.54 4.61
N LEU A 141 -5.17 12.26 5.64
CA LEU A 141 -6.01 13.14 6.44
C LEU A 141 -6.62 14.27 5.59
N ALA A 142 -5.86 14.85 4.66
CA ALA A 142 -6.36 15.88 3.75
C ALA A 142 -7.47 15.35 2.84
N GLU A 143 -7.33 14.12 2.33
CA GLU A 143 -8.38 13.44 1.56
C GLU A 143 -9.65 13.23 2.40
N MET A 144 -9.52 12.77 3.66
CA MET A 144 -10.65 12.60 4.59
C MET A 144 -11.35 13.93 4.92
N VAL A 145 -10.58 15.01 5.12
CA VAL A 145 -11.12 16.35 5.40
C VAL A 145 -11.82 16.94 4.19
N ALA A 146 -11.29 16.75 2.98
CA ALA A 146 -11.94 17.20 1.74
C ALA A 146 -13.32 16.55 1.52
N MET A 147 -13.52 15.32 2.02
CA MET A 147 -14.81 14.62 2.00
C MET A 147 -15.79 15.08 3.09
N ASP A 148 -15.36 15.89 4.07
CA ASP A 148 -16.22 16.45 5.12
C ASP A 148 -16.47 17.95 4.91
N ALA A 149 -17.63 18.27 4.33
CA ALA A 149 -18.07 19.66 4.14
C ALA A 149 -18.19 20.48 5.44
N GLY A 150 -18.21 19.82 6.61
CA GLY A 150 -18.22 20.46 7.92
C GLY A 150 -16.83 20.91 8.43
N LEU A 151 -15.73 20.54 7.76
CA LEU A 151 -14.36 20.90 8.12
C LEU A 151 -13.72 21.70 6.98
N LYS A 152 -14.02 23.01 6.91
CA LYS A 152 -13.45 23.91 5.90
C LYS A 152 -12.06 24.41 6.31
N LEU A 153 -11.04 23.59 6.08
CA LEU A 153 -9.64 23.90 6.43
C LEU A 153 -8.85 24.64 5.32
N GLY A 154 -9.50 25.14 4.27
CA GLY A 154 -8.91 26.10 3.32
C GLY A 154 -7.62 25.61 2.67
N SER A 155 -6.47 26.22 3.03
CA SER A 155 -5.17 25.92 2.42
C SER A 155 -4.75 24.46 2.56
N PHE A 156 -5.11 23.81 3.67
CA PHE A 156 -4.76 22.40 3.93
C PHE A 156 -5.39 21.44 2.91
N THR A 157 -6.62 21.71 2.48
CA THR A 157 -7.30 20.90 1.45
C THR A 157 -6.92 21.27 0.02
N ALA A 158 -6.27 22.43 -0.18
CA ALA A 158 -5.89 22.91 -1.52
C ALA A 158 -4.57 22.30 -2.01
N GLU A 159 -3.62 22.00 -1.11
CA GLU A 159 -2.34 21.38 -1.49
C GLU A 159 -2.45 19.86 -1.76
N GLY A 160 -3.37 19.14 -1.10
CA GLY A 160 -3.58 17.71 -1.32
C GLY A 160 -4.34 17.33 -2.60
N GLY A 161 -4.91 18.31 -3.31
CA GLY A 161 -5.74 18.10 -4.52
C GLY A 161 -4.98 18.13 -5.84
N SER A 162 -3.67 18.39 -5.85
CA SER A 162 -2.90 18.54 -7.09
C SER A 162 -2.34 17.21 -7.60
N ALA A 163 -3.22 16.25 -7.87
CA ALA A 163 -2.93 15.08 -8.71
C ALA A 163 -3.66 15.25 -10.04
N GLU A 164 -3.30 16.28 -10.81
CA GLU A 164 -3.81 16.48 -12.16
C GLU A 164 -2.66 16.71 -13.15
N ASN A 165 -2.31 15.61 -13.83
CA ASN A 165 -2.09 15.57 -15.28
C ASN A 165 -0.89 16.36 -15.85
N GLN A 166 0.33 15.81 -15.73
CA GLN A 166 1.40 16.10 -16.70
C GLN A 166 1.37 15.07 -17.82
N GLY A 167 0.42 15.27 -18.73
CA GLY A 167 0.40 14.70 -20.06
C GLY A 167 1.42 15.40 -20.95
N VAL A 168 2.34 14.60 -21.48
CA VAL A 168 2.95 14.65 -22.83
C VAL A 168 2.70 15.92 -23.65
N GLU A 169 3.76 16.69 -23.89
CA GLU A 169 4.12 17.27 -25.20
C GLU A 169 5.63 17.15 -25.41
#